data_AF-A0A9P5PU03-F1
#
_entry.id   AF-A0A9P5PU03-F1
#
_cell.length_a   1.000
_cell.length_b   1.000
_cell.length_c   1.000
_cell.angle_alpha   90.00
_cell.angle_beta   90.00
_cell.angle_gamma   90.00
#
_symmetry.space_group_name_H-M   'P 1'
#
loop_
_entity.id
_entity.type
_entity.pdbx_description
1 polymer ?
#
loop_
_entity_poly.entity_id
_entity_poly.type
_entity_poly.pdbx_seq_one_letter_code
_entity_poly.pdbx_strand_id
1 'polypeptide(L)'
;MFTPVLMGDASGHNSEASSKNQGIARRAFGETLLARLLVFKLFVDIMARGEIEEIHKTRWFLAQLQPLLFDGKYGSLVSELSWSPVSDSLLADCISQCLEDITAVFSGKSMNPHFFVVLDEANTMTQKLVDAFRDTHGPHPVLKEILETWDSHLRNKPFTIVAAGTNIPRMYFREEKWNQWQWISSTGGFSNIEDQRRYVLKFIPRALVDSPSGQHLLHRIWVWLRGRHRFTAAFISTLIENGFQSPHYLLNTFLRQFTGHWPTDADEFLRSEVSRRCPDFDGLVLEQLDDLPNLCTNMQHILLKHLIGDYRFTSSVILDILCVSAGFGYFIDNKMTTISAEEPLALVATAQWFSQKSLLVPNLDNFLSSFHFSDEPLVYESYYLALATALCFKTPHLVCDIFSFSASSLHVWASQYARLVALRGEGEGARETVVEYSPKTASQLVFTASCAAEVLDWMKDARGIPFCKHIGGTQRRYTSY
;
A
#
# COMPACT_ATOMS: atom_id res chain seq x y z
N MET A 1 -13.92 -23.90 18.33
CA MET A 1 -12.58 -23.36 17.98
C MET A 1 -11.80 -24.49 17.31
N PHE A 2 -11.26 -24.27 16.11
CA PHE A 2 -10.54 -25.31 15.37
C PHE A 2 -9.20 -25.62 16.06
N THR A 3 -8.97 -26.88 16.40
CA THR A 3 -7.67 -27.37 16.89
C THR A 3 -7.18 -28.42 15.90
N PRO A 4 -6.07 -28.18 15.18
CA PRO A 4 -5.56 -29.14 14.21
C PRO A 4 -5.10 -30.43 14.90
N VAL A 5 -5.29 -31.56 14.23
CA VAL A 5 -4.80 -32.88 14.68
C VAL A 5 -3.29 -33.05 14.39
N LEU A 6 -2.75 -32.26 13.46
CA LEU A 6 -1.31 -32.19 13.16
C LEU A 6 -0.69 -30.93 13.79
N MET A 7 0.34 -31.10 14.59
CA MET A 7 1.33 -30.07 14.90
C MET A 7 2.72 -30.65 14.62
N GLY A 8 3.42 -30.15 13.59
CA GLY A 8 4.85 -30.39 13.38
C GLY A 8 5.26 -31.44 12.33
N ASP A 9 6.53 -31.34 11.95
CA ASP A 9 7.30 -31.99 10.86
C ASP A 9 7.24 -33.52 10.78
N ALA A 10 6.05 -34.09 10.58
CA ALA A 10 5.94 -35.46 10.10
C ALA A 10 6.25 -35.46 8.60
N SER A 11 7.49 -35.77 8.24
CA SER A 11 8.01 -35.94 6.88
C SER A 11 7.36 -37.09 6.08
N GLY A 12 6.17 -37.54 6.47
CA GLY A 12 5.36 -38.53 5.77
C GLY A 12 4.04 -37.91 5.34
N HIS A 13 3.65 -38.15 4.09
CA HIS A 13 2.32 -37.84 3.57
C HIS A 13 1.23 -38.57 4.37
N ASN A 14 0.81 -38.01 5.51
CA ASN A 14 -0.32 -38.53 6.28
C ASN A 14 -1.63 -37.98 5.71
N SER A 15 -2.03 -38.51 4.55
CA SER A 15 -3.26 -38.12 3.84
C SER A 15 -4.51 -38.27 4.72
N GLU A 16 -4.52 -39.23 5.63
CA GLU A 16 -5.60 -39.46 6.59
C GLU A 16 -5.72 -38.29 7.59
N ALA A 17 -4.60 -37.81 8.13
CA ALA A 17 -4.60 -36.68 9.05
C ALA A 17 -4.99 -35.36 8.36
N SER A 18 -4.55 -35.15 7.11
CA SER A 18 -4.99 -33.99 6.30
C SER A 18 -6.50 -34.03 6.05
N SER A 19 -7.04 -35.18 5.62
CA SER A 19 -8.48 -35.38 5.42
C SER A 19 -9.28 -35.14 6.70
N LYS A 20 -8.77 -35.61 7.85
CA LYS A 20 -9.39 -35.35 9.15
C LYS A 20 -9.41 -33.86 9.50
N ASN A 21 -8.30 -33.15 9.29
CA ASN A 21 -8.25 -31.70 9.51
C ASN A 21 -9.24 -30.97 8.60
N GLN A 22 -9.35 -31.35 7.33
CA GLN A 22 -10.32 -30.79 6.40
C GLN A 22 -11.76 -31.02 6.86
N GLY A 23 -12.09 -32.23 7.36
CA GLY A 23 -13.40 -32.51 7.94
C GLY A 23 -13.73 -31.61 9.14
N ILE A 24 -12.79 -31.48 10.08
CA ILE A 24 -12.95 -30.61 11.25
C ILE A 24 -13.09 -29.14 10.83
N ALA A 25 -12.30 -28.69 9.85
CA ALA A 25 -12.32 -27.32 9.33
C ALA A 25 -13.66 -27.01 8.65
N ARG A 26 -14.12 -27.87 7.73
CA ARG A 26 -15.41 -27.72 7.04
C ARG A 26 -16.56 -27.61 8.02
N ARG A 27 -16.58 -28.47 9.03
CA ARG A 27 -17.60 -28.40 10.08
C ARG A 27 -17.55 -27.07 10.84
N ALA A 28 -16.37 -26.70 11.36
CA ALA A 28 -16.21 -25.47 12.14
C ALA A 28 -16.55 -24.20 11.34
N PHE A 29 -16.19 -24.16 10.05
CA PHE A 29 -16.50 -23.04 9.17
C PHE A 29 -17.96 -23.03 8.72
N GLY A 30 -18.59 -24.19 8.55
CA GLY A 30 -20.03 -24.32 8.35
C GLY A 30 -20.84 -23.83 9.55
N GLU A 31 -20.46 -24.23 10.77
CA GLU A 31 -21.07 -23.74 12.02
C GLU A 31 -20.96 -22.22 12.15
N THR A 32 -19.78 -21.68 11.82
CA THR A 32 -19.53 -20.23 11.82
C THR A 32 -20.41 -19.51 10.79
N LEU A 33 -20.53 -20.06 9.58
CA LEU A 33 -21.39 -19.52 8.53
C LEU A 33 -22.86 -19.55 8.96
N LEU A 34 -23.35 -20.68 9.46
CA LEU A 34 -24.72 -20.82 9.93
C LEU A 34 -25.02 -19.82 11.05
N ALA A 35 -24.14 -19.67 12.05
CA ALA A 35 -24.31 -18.70 13.11
C ALA A 35 -24.48 -17.27 12.57
N ARG A 36 -23.64 -16.86 11.61
CA ARG A 36 -23.75 -15.55 10.95
C ARG A 36 -25.04 -15.41 10.15
N LEU A 37 -25.44 -16.44 9.41
CA LEU A 37 -26.66 -16.45 8.62
C LEU A 37 -27.92 -16.38 9.50
N LEU A 38 -27.94 -17.04 10.66
CA LEU A 38 -29.07 -16.97 11.60
C LEU A 38 -29.24 -15.55 12.17
N VAL A 39 -28.14 -14.88 12.53
CA VAL A 39 -28.19 -13.49 12.98
C VAL A 39 -28.63 -12.57 11.84
N PHE A 40 -28.13 -12.80 10.63
CA PHE A 40 -28.54 -12.02 9.46
C PHE A 40 -30.02 -12.25 9.11
N LYS A 41 -30.50 -13.49 9.16
CA LYS A 41 -31.91 -13.84 8.98
C LYS A 41 -32.78 -13.11 9.99
N LEU A 42 -32.39 -13.08 11.27
CA LEU A 42 -33.12 -12.32 12.29
C LEU A 42 -33.20 -10.83 11.93
N PHE A 43 -32.10 -10.25 11.46
CA PHE A 43 -32.09 -8.87 10.98
C PHE A 43 -33.05 -8.68 9.80
N VAL A 44 -32.97 -9.54 8.78
CA VAL A 44 -33.85 -9.53 7.60
C VAL A 44 -35.33 -9.70 7.98
N ASP A 45 -35.64 -10.60 8.92
CA ASP A 45 -36.99 -10.83 9.44
C ASP A 45 -37.54 -9.58 10.16
N ILE A 46 -36.68 -8.84 10.87
CA ILE A 46 -37.06 -7.56 11.49
C ILE A 46 -37.33 -6.51 10.39
N MET A 47 -36.46 -6.42 9.37
CA MET A 47 -36.69 -5.52 8.23
C MET A 47 -37.95 -5.90 7.43
N ALA A 48 -38.32 -7.16 7.39
CA ALA A 48 -39.50 -7.62 6.68
C ALA A 48 -40.79 -7.06 7.29
N ARG A 49 -40.81 -6.87 8.62
CA ARG A 49 -41.98 -6.48 9.42
C ARG A 49 -42.27 -4.97 9.42
N GLY A 50 -41.37 -4.12 8.93
CA GLY A 50 -41.55 -2.67 8.98
C GLY A 50 -40.43 -1.88 8.33
N GLU A 51 -40.40 -0.57 8.56
CA GLU A 51 -39.36 0.31 8.01
C GLU A 51 -38.03 0.16 8.76
N ILE A 52 -36.93 0.21 8.01
CA ILE A 52 -35.58 0.13 8.56
C ILE A 52 -35.15 1.53 9.01
N GLU A 53 -35.29 1.80 10.29
CA GLU A 53 -34.69 2.98 10.91
C GLU A 53 -33.15 2.91 10.99
N GLU A 54 -32.51 4.08 11.12
CA GLU A 54 -31.05 4.18 11.27
C GLU A 54 -30.50 3.41 12.49
N ILE A 55 -31.29 3.29 13.55
CA ILE A 55 -30.90 2.49 14.72
C ILE A 55 -30.76 1.01 14.38
N HIS A 56 -31.56 0.47 13.46
CA HIS A 56 -31.45 -0.91 13.01
C HIS A 56 -30.18 -1.13 12.19
N LYS A 57 -29.88 -0.20 11.26
CA LYS A 57 -28.64 -0.23 10.47
C LYS A 57 -27.40 -0.15 11.37
N THR A 58 -27.45 0.75 12.35
CA THR A 58 -26.36 0.92 13.34
C THR A 58 -26.16 -0.35 14.16
N ARG A 59 -27.24 -0.96 14.68
CA ARG A 59 -27.15 -2.21 15.45
C ARG A 59 -26.61 -3.37 14.60
N TRP A 60 -27.07 -3.49 13.35
CA TRP A 60 -26.56 -4.50 12.42
C TRP A 60 -25.07 -4.31 12.14
N PHE A 61 -24.65 -3.07 11.89
CA PHE A 61 -23.25 -2.73 11.70
C PHE A 61 -22.40 -3.08 12.94
N LEU A 62 -22.86 -2.73 14.14
CA LEU A 62 -22.19 -3.09 15.39
C LEU A 62 -22.14 -4.61 15.61
N ALA A 63 -23.18 -5.37 15.20
CA ALA A 63 -23.18 -6.84 15.24
C ALA A 63 -22.13 -7.47 14.32
N GLN A 64 -21.79 -6.81 13.22
CA GLN A 64 -20.71 -7.24 12.35
C GLN A 64 -19.33 -6.92 12.95
N LEU A 65 -19.11 -5.67 13.38
CA LEU A 65 -17.81 -5.20 13.86
C LEU A 65 -17.42 -5.70 15.25
N GLN A 66 -18.38 -5.74 16.17
CA GLN A 66 -18.14 -6.05 17.57
C GLN A 66 -19.15 -7.08 18.06
N PRO A 67 -19.11 -8.33 17.56
CA PRO A 67 -20.03 -9.39 17.98
C PRO A 67 -19.96 -9.66 19.50
N LEU A 68 -18.86 -9.30 20.15
CA LEU A 68 -18.68 -9.41 21.60
C LEU A 68 -19.54 -8.43 22.41
N LEU A 69 -19.99 -7.30 21.84
CA LEU A 69 -20.89 -6.38 22.52
C LEU A 69 -22.26 -7.00 22.83
N PHE A 70 -22.63 -8.08 22.15
CA PHE A 70 -23.92 -8.76 22.32
C PHE A 70 -23.90 -9.79 23.46
N ASP A 71 -23.30 -9.41 24.60
CA ASP A 71 -23.33 -10.13 25.88
C ASP A 71 -22.99 -11.63 25.78
N GLY A 72 -21.99 -11.96 24.95
CA GLY A 72 -21.58 -13.35 24.72
C GLY A 72 -22.56 -14.19 23.90
N LYS A 73 -23.78 -13.73 23.57
CA LYS A 73 -24.82 -14.53 22.88
C LYS A 73 -24.37 -15.07 21.52
N TYR A 74 -23.61 -14.28 20.76
CA TYR A 74 -23.02 -14.76 19.51
C TYR A 74 -22.00 -15.88 19.76
N GLY A 75 -21.13 -15.71 20.77
CA GLY A 75 -20.17 -16.73 21.18
C GLY A 75 -20.86 -17.99 21.69
N SER A 76 -21.96 -17.84 22.45
CA SER A 76 -22.82 -18.93 22.91
C SER A 76 -23.45 -19.66 21.73
N LEU A 77 -24.01 -18.97 20.74
CA LEU A 77 -24.59 -19.58 19.54
C LEU A 77 -23.55 -20.43 18.78
N VAL A 78 -22.37 -19.87 18.51
CA VAL A 78 -21.29 -20.61 17.85
C VAL A 78 -20.85 -21.81 18.70
N SER A 79 -20.73 -21.63 20.02
CA SER A 79 -20.37 -22.71 20.92
C SER A 79 -21.42 -23.82 20.92
N GLU A 80 -22.69 -23.48 21.09
CA GLU A 80 -23.81 -24.43 21.07
C GLU A 80 -23.88 -25.22 19.76
N LEU A 81 -23.67 -24.55 18.61
CA LEU A 81 -23.55 -25.24 17.33
C LEU A 81 -22.37 -26.22 17.32
N SER A 82 -21.22 -25.81 17.82
CA SER A 82 -20.01 -26.66 17.86
C SER A 82 -20.09 -27.86 18.81
N TRP A 83 -20.86 -27.74 19.89
CA TRP A 83 -21.09 -28.83 20.85
C TRP A 83 -22.29 -29.71 20.47
N SER A 84 -23.08 -29.29 19.47
CA SER A 84 -24.28 -30.01 19.06
C SER A 84 -23.91 -31.31 18.34
N PRO A 85 -24.48 -32.47 18.72
CA PRO A 85 -24.22 -33.76 18.10
C PRO A 85 -24.96 -33.92 16.76
N VAL A 86 -24.97 -32.87 15.94
CA VAL A 86 -25.60 -32.88 14.62
C VAL A 86 -24.64 -33.40 13.55
N SER A 87 -25.19 -34.09 12.55
CA SER A 87 -24.43 -34.54 11.39
C SER A 87 -24.09 -33.36 10.48
N ASP A 88 -23.02 -33.49 9.71
CA ASP A 88 -22.61 -32.47 8.74
C ASP A 88 -23.67 -32.26 7.64
N SER A 89 -24.44 -33.31 7.32
CA SER A 89 -25.57 -33.22 6.40
C SER A 89 -26.67 -32.30 6.94
N LEU A 90 -27.03 -32.45 8.21
CA LEU A 90 -28.06 -31.62 8.84
C LEU A 90 -27.58 -30.17 8.94
N LEU A 91 -26.30 -29.95 9.23
CA LEU A 91 -25.70 -28.62 9.21
C LEU A 91 -25.83 -27.96 7.83
N ALA A 92 -25.52 -28.70 6.76
CA ALA A 92 -25.67 -28.22 5.38
C ALA A 92 -27.13 -27.92 5.01
N ASP A 93 -28.07 -28.75 5.46
CA ASP A 93 -29.51 -28.53 5.28
C ASP A 93 -29.97 -27.27 6.01
N CYS A 94 -29.52 -27.06 7.26
CA CYS A 94 -29.81 -25.85 8.03
C CYS A 94 -29.26 -24.58 7.36
N ILE A 95 -28.04 -24.63 6.81
CA ILE A 95 -27.47 -23.51 6.04
C ILE A 95 -28.33 -23.23 4.81
N SER A 96 -28.67 -24.27 4.04
CA SER A 96 -29.47 -24.15 2.82
C SER A 96 -30.85 -23.57 3.09
N GLN A 97 -31.54 -24.07 4.12
CA GLN A 97 -32.84 -23.55 4.56
C GLN A 97 -32.73 -22.10 5.00
N CYS A 98 -31.70 -21.73 5.78
CA CYS A 98 -31.52 -20.36 6.24
C CYS A 98 -31.30 -19.38 5.06
N LEU A 99 -30.54 -19.79 4.04
CA LEU A 99 -30.34 -19.00 2.82
C LEU A 99 -31.65 -18.84 2.02
N GLU A 100 -32.45 -19.89 1.94
CA GLU A 100 -33.76 -19.87 1.28
C GLU A 100 -34.73 -18.95 2.02
N ASP A 101 -34.78 -19.02 3.34
CA ASP A 101 -35.62 -18.12 4.14
C ASP A 101 -35.20 -16.65 3.95
N ILE A 102 -33.89 -16.36 3.97
CA ILE A 102 -33.36 -15.01 3.73
C ILE A 102 -33.80 -14.50 2.36
N THR A 103 -33.67 -15.31 1.31
CA THR A 103 -34.01 -14.90 -0.05
C THR A 103 -35.52 -14.77 -0.26
N ALA A 104 -36.33 -15.64 0.35
CA ALA A 104 -37.79 -15.63 0.26
C ALA A 104 -38.40 -14.31 0.78
N VAL A 105 -37.81 -13.70 1.81
CA VAL A 105 -38.26 -12.40 2.35
C VAL A 105 -38.24 -11.30 1.28
N PHE A 106 -37.32 -11.36 0.32
CA PHE A 106 -37.18 -10.34 -0.72
C PHE A 106 -37.90 -10.69 -2.03
N SER A 107 -38.03 -11.98 -2.34
CA SER A 107 -38.79 -12.46 -3.51
C SER A 107 -40.23 -11.93 -3.50
N GLY A 108 -40.86 -11.82 -2.32
CA GLY A 108 -42.21 -11.27 -2.17
C GLY A 108 -42.33 -9.75 -2.41
N LYS A 109 -41.21 -9.02 -2.51
CA LYS A 109 -41.16 -7.56 -2.67
C LYS A 109 -40.72 -7.11 -4.07
N SER A 110 -40.69 -8.01 -5.05
CA SER A 110 -40.14 -7.77 -6.40
C SER A 110 -38.70 -7.25 -6.40
N MET A 111 -37.95 -7.52 -5.32
CA MET A 111 -36.53 -7.23 -5.21
C MET A 111 -35.77 -8.53 -5.48
N ASN A 112 -34.78 -8.45 -6.35
CA ASN A 112 -33.78 -9.50 -6.53
C ASN A 112 -32.49 -9.03 -5.82
N PRO A 113 -32.43 -9.11 -4.47
CA PRO A 113 -31.26 -8.65 -3.74
C PRO A 113 -30.06 -9.55 -4.08
N HIS A 114 -28.89 -8.94 -4.07
CA HIS A 114 -27.63 -9.63 -4.15
C HIS A 114 -26.86 -9.35 -2.87
N PHE A 115 -26.41 -10.39 -2.17
CA PHE A 115 -25.79 -10.30 -0.86
C PHE A 115 -24.28 -10.46 -0.95
N PHE A 116 -23.56 -9.84 -0.01
CA PHE A 116 -22.10 -9.97 0.11
C PHE A 116 -21.74 -10.62 1.44
N VAL A 117 -20.87 -11.63 1.38
CA VAL A 117 -20.24 -12.27 2.54
C VAL A 117 -18.79 -11.82 2.55
N VAL A 118 -18.45 -10.91 3.46
CA VAL A 118 -17.12 -10.28 3.50
C VAL A 118 -16.27 -10.93 4.59
N LEU A 119 -15.12 -11.47 4.18
CA LEU A 119 -14.03 -11.90 5.04
C LEU A 119 -13.01 -10.77 5.10
N ASP A 120 -13.09 -9.95 6.14
CA ASP A 120 -12.14 -8.86 6.36
C ASP A 120 -10.84 -9.39 7.01
N GLU A 121 -9.72 -8.73 6.74
CA GLU A 121 -8.37 -9.13 7.19
C GLU A 121 -8.02 -10.62 6.89
N ALA A 122 -8.44 -11.10 5.72
CA ALA A 122 -8.25 -12.49 5.28
C ALA A 122 -6.77 -12.90 5.17
N ASN A 123 -5.85 -11.94 5.03
CA ASN A 123 -4.40 -12.17 5.14
C ASN A 123 -4.00 -12.84 6.46
N THR A 124 -4.69 -12.53 7.57
CA THR A 124 -4.41 -13.17 8.87
C THR A 124 -4.66 -14.69 8.83
N MET A 125 -5.63 -15.13 8.02
CA MET A 125 -5.95 -16.54 7.82
C MET A 125 -4.97 -17.24 6.86
N THR A 126 -4.13 -16.48 6.16
CA THR A 126 -3.07 -17.07 5.33
C THR A 126 -1.83 -17.47 6.12
N GLN A 127 -1.64 -16.87 7.29
CA GLN A 127 -0.47 -17.08 8.16
C GLN A 127 -0.75 -18.06 9.31
N LYS A 128 -2.02 -18.38 9.55
CA LYS A 128 -2.43 -19.31 10.61
C LYS A 128 -2.53 -20.73 10.07
N LEU A 129 -2.07 -21.69 10.88
CA LEU A 129 -2.29 -23.12 10.65
C LEU A 129 -1.75 -23.61 9.30
N VAL A 130 -0.65 -23.01 8.82
CA VAL A 130 -0.07 -23.31 7.48
C VAL A 130 0.27 -24.79 7.32
N ASP A 131 0.68 -25.46 8.40
CA ASP A 131 1.02 -26.89 8.38
C ASP A 131 -0.17 -27.82 8.62
N ALA A 132 -1.35 -27.26 8.95
CA ALA A 132 -2.53 -28.07 9.24
C ALA A 132 -3.18 -28.66 7.99
N PHE A 133 -2.94 -28.06 6.82
CA PHE A 133 -3.55 -28.47 5.55
C PHE A 133 -2.50 -28.61 4.46
N ARG A 134 -2.66 -29.63 3.62
CA ARG A 134 -1.77 -29.92 2.49
C ARG A 134 -2.57 -30.37 1.29
N ASP A 135 -2.19 -29.89 0.11
CA ASP A 135 -2.67 -30.33 -1.19
C ASP A 135 -1.52 -30.91 -2.05
N THR A 136 -1.77 -31.16 -3.34
CA THR A 136 -0.77 -31.70 -4.28
C THR A 136 0.44 -30.78 -4.51
N HIS A 137 0.33 -29.50 -4.15
CA HIS A 137 1.36 -28.47 -4.30
C HIS A 137 2.07 -28.14 -2.97
N GLY A 138 1.66 -28.76 -1.86
CA GLY A 138 2.29 -28.61 -0.55
C GLY A 138 1.36 -28.03 0.51
N PRO A 139 1.91 -27.42 1.58
CA PRO A 139 1.13 -26.77 2.62
C PRO A 139 0.31 -25.61 2.07
N HIS A 140 -0.91 -25.43 2.59
CA HIS A 140 -1.81 -24.38 2.14
C HIS A 140 -2.58 -23.73 3.30
N PRO A 141 -3.02 -22.47 3.14
CA PRO A 141 -3.58 -21.69 4.24
C PRO A 141 -5.01 -22.13 4.59
N VAL A 142 -5.38 -21.97 5.86
CA VAL A 142 -6.76 -22.19 6.33
C VAL A 142 -7.79 -21.33 5.59
N LEU A 143 -7.38 -20.18 5.03
CA LEU A 143 -8.24 -19.37 4.16
C LEU A 143 -8.84 -20.19 3.00
N LYS A 144 -8.09 -21.11 2.37
CA LYS A 144 -8.63 -21.95 1.28
C LYS A 144 -9.78 -22.82 1.78
N GLU A 145 -9.63 -23.42 2.95
CA GLU A 145 -10.67 -24.27 3.56
C GLU A 145 -11.94 -23.47 3.90
N ILE A 146 -11.80 -22.23 4.37
CA ILE A 146 -12.93 -21.33 4.62
C ILE A 146 -13.66 -21.02 3.30
N LEU A 147 -12.91 -20.58 2.28
CA LEU A 147 -13.49 -20.20 0.98
C LEU A 147 -14.16 -21.39 0.30
N GLU A 148 -13.54 -22.57 0.32
CA GLU A 148 -14.12 -23.80 -0.25
C GLU A 148 -15.39 -24.23 0.48
N THR A 149 -15.36 -24.21 1.81
CA THR A 149 -16.53 -24.59 2.61
C THR A 149 -17.69 -23.64 2.32
N TRP A 150 -17.46 -22.33 2.35
CA TRP A 150 -18.51 -21.34 2.17
C TRP A 150 -19.00 -21.27 0.73
N ASP A 151 -18.11 -21.37 -0.25
CA ASP A 151 -18.49 -21.45 -1.66
C ASP A 151 -19.37 -22.68 -1.92
N SER A 152 -19.11 -23.83 -1.30
CA SER A 152 -19.96 -25.02 -1.46
C SER A 152 -21.42 -24.81 -1.04
N HIS A 153 -21.68 -23.91 -0.07
CA HIS A 153 -23.03 -23.57 0.38
C HIS A 153 -23.66 -22.39 -0.36
N LEU A 154 -22.85 -21.43 -0.81
CA LEU A 154 -23.31 -20.16 -1.38
C LEU A 154 -23.37 -20.18 -2.92
N ARG A 155 -22.69 -21.13 -3.56
CA ARG A 155 -22.66 -21.26 -5.03
C ARG A 155 -24.07 -21.42 -5.59
N ASN A 156 -24.34 -20.74 -6.70
CA ASN A 156 -25.65 -20.68 -7.37
C ASN A 156 -26.78 -20.01 -6.56
N LYS A 157 -26.46 -19.37 -5.43
CA LYS A 157 -27.38 -18.51 -4.66
C LYS A 157 -27.00 -17.03 -4.92
N PRO A 158 -27.85 -16.04 -4.60
CA PRO A 158 -27.57 -14.62 -4.85
C PRO A 158 -26.59 -14.03 -3.82
N PHE A 159 -25.44 -14.69 -3.62
CA PHE A 159 -24.41 -14.34 -2.67
C PHE A 159 -23.06 -14.24 -3.38
N THR A 160 -22.25 -13.26 -2.99
CA THR A 160 -20.85 -13.14 -3.41
C THR A 160 -19.94 -13.10 -2.20
N ILE A 161 -18.91 -13.94 -2.21
CA ILE A 161 -17.87 -13.92 -1.19
C ILE A 161 -16.82 -12.88 -1.59
N VAL A 162 -16.44 -12.02 -0.65
CA VAL A 162 -15.37 -11.05 -0.80
C VAL A 162 -14.33 -11.32 0.29
N ALA A 163 -13.14 -11.76 -0.10
CA ALA A 163 -12.00 -11.85 0.81
C ALA A 163 -11.14 -10.60 0.68
N ALA A 164 -11.14 -9.77 1.70
CA ALA A 164 -10.39 -8.52 1.76
C ALA A 164 -9.17 -8.70 2.67
N GLY A 165 -8.04 -8.12 2.27
CA GLY A 165 -6.81 -8.16 3.06
C GLY A 165 -5.69 -7.38 2.39
N THR A 166 -4.69 -7.00 3.18
CA THR A 166 -3.55 -6.20 2.71
C THR A 166 -2.56 -7.03 1.88
N ASN A 167 -2.33 -8.30 2.27
CA ASN A 167 -1.46 -9.22 1.57
C ASN A 167 -2.01 -10.65 1.61
N ILE A 168 -2.79 -11.04 0.61
CA ILE A 168 -3.23 -12.43 0.42
C ILE A 168 -2.33 -13.05 -0.65
N PRO A 169 -1.46 -14.03 -0.31
CA PRO A 169 -0.50 -14.56 -1.27
C PRO A 169 -1.17 -15.34 -2.41
N ARG A 170 -1.09 -14.80 -3.63
CA ARG A 170 -1.68 -15.43 -4.84
C ARG A 170 -1.15 -16.83 -5.12
N MET A 171 0.05 -17.16 -4.65
CA MET A 171 0.68 -18.47 -4.87
C MET A 171 -0.17 -19.63 -4.35
N TYR A 172 -0.98 -19.43 -3.32
CA TYR A 172 -1.87 -20.45 -2.77
C TYR A 172 -3.12 -20.71 -3.63
N PHE A 173 -3.42 -19.84 -4.59
CA PHE A 173 -4.68 -19.81 -5.35
C PHE A 173 -4.44 -19.96 -6.86
N ARG A 174 -3.42 -20.72 -7.27
CA ARG A 174 -3.06 -20.92 -8.69
C ARG A 174 -3.82 -22.06 -9.39
N GLU A 175 -4.51 -22.91 -8.64
CA GLU A 175 -5.28 -24.03 -9.22
C GLU A 175 -6.46 -23.53 -10.05
N GLU A 176 -6.86 -24.33 -11.04
CA GLU A 176 -7.94 -23.99 -11.99
C GLU A 176 -9.26 -23.61 -11.29
N LYS A 177 -9.57 -24.25 -10.16
CA LYS A 177 -10.78 -23.93 -9.37
C LYS A 177 -10.82 -22.49 -8.87
N TRP A 178 -9.67 -21.83 -8.72
CA TRP A 178 -9.58 -20.44 -8.28
C TRP A 178 -9.65 -19.45 -9.44
N ASN A 179 -9.65 -19.90 -10.70
CA ASN A 179 -9.76 -19.03 -11.87
C ASN A 179 -11.09 -18.26 -11.94
N GLN A 180 -12.14 -18.76 -11.30
CA GLN A 180 -13.42 -18.07 -11.17
C GLN A 180 -13.36 -16.87 -10.18
N TRP A 181 -12.32 -16.80 -9.33
CA TRP A 181 -12.15 -15.72 -8.36
C TRP A 181 -11.45 -14.52 -9.01
N GLN A 182 -11.97 -13.34 -8.75
CA GLN A 182 -11.42 -12.10 -9.27
C GLN A 182 -10.56 -11.41 -8.20
N TRP A 183 -9.29 -11.16 -8.54
CA TRP A 183 -8.40 -10.34 -7.73
C TRP A 183 -8.60 -8.88 -8.10
N ILE A 184 -9.03 -8.07 -7.13
CA ILE A 184 -9.28 -6.65 -7.34
C ILE A 184 -8.60 -5.81 -6.26
N SER A 185 -8.08 -4.64 -6.65
CA SER A 185 -7.72 -3.58 -5.72
C SER A 185 -8.41 -2.29 -6.16
N SER A 186 -9.70 -2.21 -5.84
CA SER A 186 -10.54 -1.05 -6.17
C SER A 186 -10.68 -0.08 -5.00
N THR A 187 -9.72 -0.08 -4.06
CA THR A 187 -9.73 0.85 -2.92
C THR A 187 -9.33 2.25 -3.34
N GLY A 188 -8.57 2.38 -4.43
CA GLY A 188 -8.14 3.66 -5.00
C GLY A 188 -7.23 4.48 -4.07
N GLY A 189 -7.08 5.75 -4.41
CA GLY A 189 -6.35 6.71 -3.61
C GLY A 189 -6.56 8.14 -4.13
N PHE A 190 -6.13 9.10 -3.35
CA PHE A 190 -6.01 10.50 -3.72
C PHE A 190 -4.81 10.72 -4.64
N SER A 191 -4.97 10.32 -5.90
CA SER A 191 -4.02 10.60 -6.99
C SER A 191 -4.31 11.93 -7.71
N ASN A 192 -5.47 12.54 -7.43
CA ASN A 192 -5.89 13.83 -7.97
C ASN A 192 -6.20 14.82 -6.84
N ILE A 193 -5.66 16.03 -6.95
CA ILE A 193 -5.83 17.10 -5.96
C ILE A 193 -7.29 17.48 -5.76
N GLU A 194 -8.09 17.51 -6.83
CA GLU A 194 -9.50 17.89 -6.78
C GLU A 194 -10.35 16.81 -6.11
N ASP A 195 -10.00 15.54 -6.27
CA ASP A 195 -10.70 14.44 -5.60
C ASP A 195 -10.44 14.44 -4.09
N GLN A 196 -9.18 14.66 -3.68
CA GLN A 196 -8.84 14.84 -2.28
C GLN A 196 -9.51 16.08 -1.70
N ARG A 197 -9.44 17.21 -2.41
CA ARG A 197 -10.08 18.46 -2.01
C ARG A 197 -11.58 18.25 -1.82
N ARG A 198 -12.27 17.61 -2.77
CA ARG A 198 -13.71 17.33 -2.67
C ARG A 198 -14.04 16.43 -1.48
N TYR A 199 -13.19 15.46 -1.16
CA TYR A 199 -13.36 14.64 0.04
C TYR A 199 -13.21 15.46 1.32
N VAL A 200 -12.13 16.23 1.44
CA VAL A 200 -11.80 17.06 2.61
C VAL A 200 -12.88 18.12 2.89
N LEU A 201 -13.39 18.76 1.84
CA LEU A 201 -14.42 19.80 1.94
C LEU A 201 -15.77 19.32 2.50
N LYS A 202 -16.02 18.00 2.58
CA LYS A 202 -17.21 17.45 3.24
C LYS A 202 -17.20 17.65 4.75
N PHE A 203 -16.02 17.87 5.33
CA PHE A 203 -15.83 17.89 6.79
C PHE A 203 -15.40 19.26 7.30
N ILE A 204 -14.61 20.02 6.53
CA ILE A 204 -14.07 21.30 6.98
C ILE A 204 -15.13 22.41 6.93
N PRO A 205 -15.29 23.22 8.01
CA PRO A 205 -16.22 24.36 8.02
C PRO A 205 -15.87 25.39 6.94
N ARG A 206 -16.91 25.92 6.28
CA ARG A 206 -16.75 26.91 5.20
C ARG A 206 -15.95 28.15 5.62
N ALA A 207 -16.14 28.62 6.85
CA ALA A 207 -15.38 29.75 7.40
C ALA A 207 -13.87 29.50 7.42
N LEU A 208 -13.43 28.26 7.70
CA LEU A 208 -12.02 27.89 7.63
C LEU A 208 -11.58 27.81 6.17
N VAL A 209 -12.35 27.12 5.32
CA VAL A 209 -12.06 26.99 3.87
C VAL A 209 -11.84 28.34 3.21
N ASP A 210 -12.69 29.33 3.47
CA ASP A 210 -12.64 30.64 2.82
C ASP A 210 -11.49 31.53 3.34
N SER A 211 -10.78 31.11 4.39
CA SER A 211 -9.65 31.85 4.97
C SER A 211 -8.31 31.53 4.28
N PRO A 212 -7.31 32.45 4.33
CA PRO A 212 -5.96 32.17 3.81
C PRO A 212 -5.30 30.93 4.44
N SER A 213 -5.46 30.76 5.77
CA SER A 213 -4.96 29.60 6.50
C SER A 213 -5.62 28.30 6.01
N GLY A 214 -6.94 28.29 5.81
CA GLY A 214 -7.62 27.11 5.29
C GLY A 214 -7.24 26.75 3.86
N GLN A 215 -7.06 27.73 2.97
CA GLN A 215 -6.55 27.46 1.61
C GLN A 215 -5.15 26.87 1.64
N HIS A 216 -4.27 27.40 2.51
CA HIS A 216 -2.94 26.84 2.71
C HIS A 216 -3.00 25.43 3.29
N LEU A 217 -3.89 25.17 4.25
CA LEU A 217 -4.10 23.85 4.83
C LEU A 217 -4.51 22.83 3.77
N LEU A 218 -5.46 23.17 2.90
CA LEU A 218 -5.90 22.31 1.81
C LEU A 218 -4.74 21.94 0.86
N HIS A 219 -3.88 22.92 0.55
CA HIS A 219 -2.68 22.66 -0.24
C HIS A 219 -1.71 21.71 0.50
N ARG A 220 -1.49 21.92 1.80
CA ARG A 220 -0.62 21.06 2.61
C ARG A 220 -1.16 19.63 2.74
N ILE A 221 -2.47 19.45 2.88
CA ILE A 221 -3.11 18.13 2.90
C ILE A 221 -2.80 17.37 1.60
N TRP A 222 -2.79 18.06 0.46
CA TRP A 222 -2.37 17.46 -0.81
C TRP A 222 -0.89 17.14 -0.86
N VAL A 223 -0.04 18.09 -0.50
CA VAL A 223 1.42 17.91 -0.55
C VAL A 223 1.87 16.76 0.34
N TRP A 224 1.25 16.58 1.51
CA TRP A 224 1.71 15.60 2.50
C TRP A 224 0.89 14.30 2.53
N LEU A 225 -0.43 14.38 2.35
CA LEU A 225 -1.35 13.27 2.64
C LEU A 225 -2.00 12.65 1.39
N ARG A 226 -1.52 12.99 0.19
CA ARG A 226 -1.93 12.32 -1.06
C ARG A 226 -1.55 10.84 -1.06
N GLY A 227 -2.24 10.05 -1.89
CA GLY A 227 -2.12 8.59 -1.92
C GLY A 227 -3.28 7.91 -1.20
N ARG A 228 -3.00 6.92 -0.34
CA ARG A 228 -4.04 6.14 0.33
C ARG A 228 -4.96 7.03 1.17
N HIS A 229 -6.27 6.78 1.05
CA HIS A 229 -7.31 7.54 1.76
C HIS A 229 -7.08 7.60 3.28
N ARG A 230 -6.46 6.56 3.86
CA ARG A 230 -6.24 6.44 5.31
C ARG A 230 -5.50 7.64 5.92
N PHE A 231 -4.52 8.22 5.22
CA PHE A 231 -3.72 9.33 5.78
C PHE A 231 -4.53 10.61 5.89
N THR A 232 -5.23 10.95 4.80
CA THR A 232 -6.14 12.11 4.79
C THR A 232 -7.27 11.89 5.81
N ALA A 233 -7.91 10.71 5.82
CA ALA A 233 -9.00 10.41 6.74
C ALA A 233 -8.58 10.51 8.20
N ALA A 234 -7.43 9.93 8.58
CA ALA A 234 -6.88 10.00 9.93
C ALA A 234 -6.62 11.45 10.39
N PHE A 235 -6.07 12.27 9.50
CA PHE A 235 -5.86 13.68 9.79
C PHE A 235 -7.18 14.46 9.90
N ILE A 236 -8.18 14.18 9.05
CA ILE A 236 -9.51 14.77 9.18
C ILE A 236 -10.16 14.41 10.51
N SER A 237 -10.06 13.15 10.96
CA SER A 237 -10.52 12.76 12.30
C SER A 237 -9.85 13.59 13.39
N THR A 238 -8.53 13.79 13.29
CA THR A 238 -7.77 14.66 14.22
C THR A 238 -8.31 16.09 14.24
N LEU A 239 -8.64 16.66 13.08
CA LEU A 239 -9.23 17.99 12.99
C LEU A 239 -10.61 18.05 13.63
N ILE A 240 -11.47 17.05 13.37
CA ILE A 240 -12.82 16.97 13.93
C ILE A 240 -12.76 16.89 15.46
N GLU A 241 -11.91 16.01 16.00
CA GLU A 241 -11.73 15.83 17.45
C GLU A 241 -11.22 17.09 18.15
N ASN A 242 -10.47 17.94 17.45
CA ASN A 242 -9.96 19.21 17.95
C ASN A 242 -10.84 20.41 17.56
N GLY A 243 -12.03 20.19 17.00
CA GLY A 243 -12.95 21.26 16.60
C GLY A 243 -12.36 22.22 15.57
N PHE A 244 -11.48 21.72 14.70
CA PHE A 244 -10.76 22.48 13.65
C PHE A 244 -9.85 23.61 14.18
N GLN A 245 -9.46 23.55 15.45
CA GLN A 245 -8.55 24.52 16.06
C GLN A 245 -7.08 24.12 15.83
N SER A 246 -6.22 25.10 15.56
CA SER A 246 -4.78 24.90 15.28
C SER A 246 -4.47 23.87 14.18
N PRO A 247 -5.09 23.95 12.99
CA PRO A 247 -4.99 22.92 11.97
C PRO A 247 -3.55 22.69 11.44
N HIS A 248 -2.72 23.72 11.35
CA HIS A 248 -1.35 23.57 10.85
C HIS A 248 -0.43 22.89 11.87
N TYR A 249 -0.60 23.20 13.15
CA TYR A 249 0.10 22.58 14.27
C TYR A 249 -0.28 21.10 14.37
N LEU A 250 -1.57 20.79 14.26
CA LEU A 250 -2.05 19.41 14.24
C LEU A 250 -1.45 18.65 13.05
N LEU A 251 -1.41 19.24 11.85
CA LEU A 251 -0.78 18.59 10.70
C LEU A 251 0.72 18.36 10.94
N ASN A 252 1.45 19.35 11.46
CA ASN A 252 2.87 19.18 11.78
C ASN A 252 3.11 18.09 12.81
N THR A 253 2.26 18.01 13.83
CA THR A 253 2.36 17.00 14.88
C THR A 253 2.08 15.61 14.32
N PHE A 254 1.02 15.47 13.52
CA PHE A 254 0.68 14.24 12.80
C PHE A 254 1.84 13.77 11.91
N LEU A 255 2.39 14.66 11.09
CA LEU A 255 3.52 14.37 10.20
C LEU A 255 4.78 13.98 10.99
N ARG A 256 5.05 14.65 12.12
CA ARG A 256 6.19 14.32 12.99
C ARG A 256 6.03 12.99 13.70
N GLN A 257 4.84 12.66 14.19
CA GLN A 257 4.58 11.34 14.78
C GLN A 257 4.82 10.23 13.75
N PHE A 258 4.39 10.45 12.49
CA PHE A 258 4.53 9.45 11.44
C PHE A 258 5.94 9.32 10.86
N THR A 259 6.64 10.44 10.67
CA THR A 259 7.90 10.50 9.90
C THR A 259 9.13 10.83 10.74
N GLY A 260 8.96 11.31 11.97
CA GLY A 260 10.02 11.92 12.77
C GLY A 260 10.43 13.33 12.30
N HIS A 261 9.92 13.82 11.17
CA HIS A 261 10.26 15.13 10.60
C HIS A 261 9.26 16.21 11.02
N TRP A 262 9.75 17.43 11.29
CA TRP A 262 8.91 18.61 11.55
C TRP A 262 8.88 19.53 10.33
N PRO A 263 7.75 19.61 9.60
CA PRO A 263 7.63 20.47 8.42
C PRO A 263 7.72 21.96 8.76
N THR A 264 8.33 22.74 7.88
CA THR A 264 8.48 24.21 8.02
C THR A 264 7.66 25.00 7.00
N ASP A 265 6.78 24.32 6.24
CA ASP A 265 6.00 24.88 5.14
C ASP A 265 4.77 25.69 5.61
N ALA A 266 4.60 25.90 6.92
CA ALA A 266 3.50 26.67 7.50
C ALA A 266 3.92 27.55 8.70
N ASP A 267 5.20 27.88 8.81
CA ASP A 267 5.76 28.61 9.97
C ASP A 267 5.05 29.95 10.24
N GLU A 268 4.51 30.61 9.20
CA GLU A 268 3.75 31.84 9.36
C GLU A 268 2.42 31.65 10.11
N PHE A 269 1.73 30.53 9.88
CA PHE A 269 0.46 30.20 10.53
C PHE A 269 0.68 29.61 11.92
N LEU A 270 1.76 28.85 12.13
CA LEU A 270 2.08 28.25 13.42
C LEU A 270 2.28 29.29 14.53
N ARG A 271 2.70 30.51 14.19
CA ARG A 271 2.91 31.60 15.16
C ARG A 271 1.63 32.03 15.89
N SER A 272 0.47 31.87 15.25
CA SER A 272 -0.83 32.23 15.83
C SER A 272 -1.59 31.02 16.40
N GLU A 273 -1.10 29.81 16.18
CA GLU A 273 -1.74 28.58 16.64
C GLU A 273 -1.19 28.13 18.00
N VAL A 274 -2.06 27.54 18.81
CA VAL A 274 -1.71 26.99 20.12
C VAL A 274 -1.51 25.48 20.01
N SER A 275 -0.56 24.94 20.78
CA SER A 275 -0.35 23.49 20.87
C SER A 275 -1.64 22.74 21.21
N ARG A 276 -1.85 21.60 20.54
CA ARG A 276 -3.00 20.72 20.73
C ARG A 276 -2.58 19.28 20.89
N ARG A 277 -3.45 18.48 21.49
CA ARG A 277 -3.28 17.04 21.58
C ARG A 277 -3.65 16.43 20.23
N CYS A 278 -2.68 15.77 19.62
CA CYS A 278 -2.89 14.89 18.49
C CYS A 278 -3.05 13.46 19.02
N PRO A 279 -4.03 12.67 18.55
CA PRO A 279 -4.06 11.24 18.80
C PRO A 279 -2.73 10.59 18.41
N ASP A 280 -2.38 9.49 19.05
CA ASP A 280 -1.24 8.70 18.62
C ASP A 280 -1.60 7.94 17.35
N PHE A 281 -0.70 7.95 16.38
CA PHE A 281 -0.87 7.26 15.11
C PHE A 281 0.22 6.23 14.94
N ASP A 282 -0.19 5.00 14.63
CA ASP A 282 0.75 3.97 14.22
C ASP A 282 1.36 4.36 12.86
N GLY A 283 2.67 4.61 12.88
CA GLY A 283 3.46 4.92 11.70
C GLY A 283 3.65 3.72 10.77
N LEU A 284 4.60 3.84 9.85
CA LEU A 284 5.11 2.68 9.13
C LEU A 284 6.01 1.87 10.07
N VAL A 285 5.95 0.53 9.96
CA VAL A 285 6.87 -0.37 10.66
C VAL A 285 8.18 -0.42 9.86
N LEU A 286 9.02 0.60 10.04
CA LEU A 286 10.26 0.77 9.27
C LEU A 286 11.30 -0.30 9.59
N GLU A 287 11.19 -0.96 10.73
CA GLU A 287 12.03 -2.10 11.13
C GLU A 287 11.94 -3.26 10.13
N GLN A 288 10.83 -3.38 9.39
CA GLN A 288 10.70 -4.39 8.33
C GLN A 288 11.72 -4.21 7.19
N LEU A 289 12.32 -3.02 7.05
CA LEU A 289 13.40 -2.79 6.08
C LEU A 289 14.69 -3.51 6.47
N ASP A 290 14.93 -3.77 7.75
CA ASP A 290 16.09 -4.56 8.20
C ASP A 290 15.93 -6.04 7.79
N ASP A 291 14.70 -6.58 7.86
CA ASP A 291 14.39 -7.98 7.58
C ASP A 291 14.13 -8.29 6.11
N LEU A 292 13.88 -7.26 5.28
CA LEU A 292 13.52 -7.40 3.87
C LEU A 292 14.47 -6.60 2.96
N PRO A 293 15.66 -7.15 2.62
CA PRO A 293 16.66 -6.45 1.81
C PRO A 293 16.12 -5.93 0.48
N ASN A 294 15.30 -6.71 -0.22
CA ASN A 294 14.69 -6.30 -1.49
C ASN A 294 13.79 -5.06 -1.33
N LEU A 295 13.01 -5.00 -0.24
CA LEU A 295 12.17 -3.84 0.05
C LEU A 295 13.03 -2.63 0.39
N CYS A 296 14.08 -2.81 1.20
CA CYS A 296 15.05 -1.77 1.52
C CYS A 296 15.67 -1.15 0.26
N THR A 297 16.22 -1.99 -0.64
CA THR A 297 16.80 -1.55 -1.92
C THR A 297 15.77 -0.83 -2.79
N ASN A 298 14.54 -1.34 -2.88
CA ASN A 298 13.46 -0.68 -3.64
C ASN A 298 13.15 0.71 -3.08
N MET A 299 13.03 0.84 -1.76
CA MET A 299 12.76 2.13 -1.12
C MET A 299 13.92 3.12 -1.30
N GLN A 300 15.18 2.67 -1.26
CA GLN A 300 16.34 3.50 -1.59
C GLN A 300 16.26 4.04 -3.02
N HIS A 301 15.88 3.18 -3.98
CA HIS A 301 15.73 3.59 -5.37
C HIS A 301 14.61 4.61 -5.57
N ILE A 302 13.45 4.39 -4.97
CA ILE A 302 12.32 5.32 -5.06
C ILE A 302 12.74 6.69 -4.50
N LEU A 303 13.44 6.71 -3.37
CA LEU A 303 13.98 7.95 -2.81
C LEU A 303 15.01 8.61 -3.74
N LEU A 304 15.94 7.84 -4.30
CA LEU A 304 16.93 8.36 -5.22
C LEU A 304 16.28 9.00 -6.45
N LYS A 305 15.29 8.34 -7.06
CA LYS A 305 14.48 8.89 -8.16
C LYS A 305 13.79 10.20 -7.77
N HIS A 306 13.22 10.25 -6.57
CA HIS A 306 12.59 11.45 -6.07
C HIS A 306 13.59 12.61 -5.92
N LEU A 307 14.80 12.32 -5.39
CA LEU A 307 15.86 13.30 -5.19
C LEU A 307 16.43 13.88 -6.49
N ILE A 308 16.41 13.12 -7.59
CA ILE A 308 16.85 13.58 -8.92
C ILE A 308 15.72 14.21 -9.75
N GLY A 309 14.51 14.34 -9.19
CA GLY A 309 13.37 14.95 -9.87
C GLY A 309 12.70 14.06 -10.93
N ASP A 310 12.90 12.74 -10.88
CA ASP A 310 12.15 11.79 -11.70
C ASP A 310 10.87 11.37 -10.95
N TYR A 311 9.79 12.14 -11.15
CA TYR A 311 8.50 11.97 -10.49
C TYR A 311 7.61 10.85 -11.09
N ARG A 312 8.19 9.91 -11.85
CA ARG A 312 7.44 8.82 -12.52
C ARG A 312 7.93 7.46 -12.07
N PHE A 313 7.65 7.08 -10.83
CA PHE A 313 7.75 5.69 -10.40
C PHE A 313 6.40 4.97 -10.61
N THR A 314 6.25 4.40 -11.80
CA THR A 314 5.33 3.29 -12.04
C THR A 314 6.18 2.07 -12.34
N SER A 315 6.30 1.15 -11.40
CA SER A 315 7.07 -0.08 -11.58
C SER A 315 6.17 -1.29 -11.85
N SER A 316 6.77 -2.34 -12.43
CA SER A 316 6.10 -3.57 -12.81
C SER A 316 5.94 -4.51 -11.61
N VAL A 317 4.74 -5.10 -11.53
CA VAL A 317 4.10 -5.79 -10.38
C VAL A 317 4.97 -6.67 -9.47
N ILE A 318 5.97 -7.38 -10.00
CA ILE A 318 6.48 -8.58 -9.33
C ILE A 318 7.43 -8.24 -8.17
N LEU A 319 8.25 -7.20 -8.29
CA LEU A 319 9.15 -6.76 -7.20
C LEU A 319 8.46 -5.83 -6.18
N ASP A 320 7.28 -5.29 -6.52
CA ASP A 320 6.64 -4.21 -5.76
C ASP A 320 5.53 -4.65 -4.81
N ILE A 321 5.02 -5.90 -4.90
CA ILE A 321 3.96 -6.38 -3.98
C ILE A 321 4.44 -6.32 -2.53
N LEU A 322 5.74 -6.49 -2.27
CA LEU A 322 6.32 -6.30 -0.95
C LEU A 322 6.11 -4.87 -0.43
N CYS A 323 6.22 -3.84 -1.29
CA CYS A 323 5.95 -2.46 -0.92
C CYS A 323 4.49 -2.29 -0.46
N VAL A 324 3.53 -2.92 -1.15
CA VAL A 324 2.12 -2.87 -0.73
C VAL A 324 1.92 -3.61 0.59
N SER A 325 2.49 -4.81 0.70
CA SER A 325 2.32 -5.71 1.84
C SER A 325 2.91 -5.14 3.13
N ALA A 326 4.06 -4.47 3.02
CA ALA A 326 4.72 -3.76 4.13
C ALA A 326 4.16 -2.34 4.36
N GLY A 327 3.18 -1.92 3.57
CA GLY A 327 2.49 -0.64 3.75
C GLY A 327 3.24 0.58 3.22
N PHE A 328 4.27 0.42 2.39
CA PHE A 328 4.99 1.50 1.71
C PHE A 328 4.38 1.92 0.37
N GLY A 329 3.51 1.09 -0.21
CA GLY A 329 2.86 1.37 -1.49
C GLY A 329 1.40 0.93 -1.54
N TYR A 330 0.78 1.18 -2.69
CA TYR A 330 -0.61 0.82 -2.99
C TYR A 330 -0.80 0.58 -4.49
N PHE A 331 -1.83 -0.20 -4.84
CA PHE A 331 -2.21 -0.40 -6.24
C PHE A 331 -2.94 0.83 -6.77
N ILE A 332 -2.55 1.28 -7.97
CA ILE A 332 -3.20 2.42 -8.63
C ILE A 332 -4.25 1.99 -9.66
N ASP A 333 -4.32 0.69 -9.96
CA ASP A 333 -5.28 0.11 -10.88
C ASP A 333 -6.04 -1.07 -10.25
N ASN A 334 -7.28 -1.25 -10.71
CA ASN A 334 -8.17 -2.28 -10.18
C ASN A 334 -7.65 -3.70 -10.43
N LYS A 335 -6.82 -3.93 -11.45
CA LYS A 335 -6.28 -5.25 -11.80
C LYS A 335 -5.04 -5.61 -10.98
N MET A 336 -4.59 -4.72 -10.09
CA MET A 336 -3.38 -4.90 -9.29
C MET A 336 -2.13 -5.09 -10.17
N THR A 337 -2.06 -4.34 -11.26
CA THR A 337 -0.98 -4.44 -12.26
C THR A 337 0.04 -3.31 -12.17
N THR A 338 -0.19 -2.30 -11.34
CA THR A 338 0.71 -1.18 -11.15
C THR A 338 0.65 -0.73 -9.70
N ILE A 339 1.83 -0.54 -9.11
CA ILE A 339 2.01 -0.11 -7.73
C ILE A 339 2.65 1.28 -7.72
N SER A 340 2.15 2.14 -6.84
CA SER A 340 2.80 3.40 -6.49
C SER A 340 3.30 3.31 -5.06
N ALA A 341 4.52 3.81 -4.84
CA ALA A 341 5.16 3.95 -3.53
C ALA A 341 5.66 5.39 -3.32
N GLU A 342 5.01 6.35 -3.98
CA GLU A 342 5.41 7.77 -4.01
C GLU A 342 4.65 8.64 -2.99
N GLU A 343 4.17 8.01 -1.92
CA GLU A 343 3.44 8.71 -0.87
C GLU A 343 4.42 9.56 -0.04
N PRO A 344 4.24 10.89 0.05
CA PRO A 344 5.19 11.78 0.70
C PRO A 344 5.51 11.37 2.14
N LEU A 345 4.48 10.96 2.89
CA LEU A 345 4.62 10.41 4.24
C LEU A 345 5.56 9.20 4.30
N ALA A 346 5.38 8.22 3.41
CA ALA A 346 6.21 7.04 3.37
C ALA A 346 7.65 7.38 2.98
N LEU A 347 7.83 8.23 1.96
CA LEU A 347 9.15 8.64 1.51
C LEU A 347 9.92 9.39 2.60
N VAL A 348 9.29 10.38 3.25
CA VAL A 348 9.97 11.15 4.30
C VAL A 348 10.28 10.29 5.52
N ALA A 349 9.37 9.39 5.92
CA ALA A 349 9.64 8.43 6.99
C ALA A 349 10.85 7.53 6.66
N THR A 350 10.88 6.96 5.46
CA THR A 350 12.00 6.10 5.01
C THR A 350 13.30 6.89 4.90
N ALA A 351 13.28 8.11 4.38
CA ALA A 351 14.46 8.97 4.30
C ALA A 351 15.02 9.30 5.69
N GLN A 352 14.14 9.61 6.65
CA GLN A 352 14.53 9.86 8.04
C GLN A 352 15.17 8.61 8.67
N TRP A 353 14.59 7.43 8.45
CA TRP A 353 15.11 6.17 8.96
C TRP A 353 16.47 5.82 8.36
N PHE A 354 16.64 5.94 7.04
CA PHE A 354 17.95 5.75 6.40
C PHE A 354 18.99 6.74 6.92
N SER A 355 18.58 7.98 7.24
CA SER A 355 19.50 8.98 7.80
C SER A 355 20.01 8.56 9.18
N GLN A 356 19.15 8.00 10.03
CA GLN A 356 19.51 7.52 11.36
C GLN A 356 20.43 6.30 11.32
N LYS A 357 20.23 5.43 10.31
CA LYS A 357 21.04 4.22 10.12
C LYS A 357 22.35 4.47 9.36
N SER A 358 22.65 5.72 8.96
CA SER A 358 23.76 6.04 8.05
C SER A 358 23.72 5.26 6.72
N LEU A 359 22.51 4.89 6.29
CA LEU A 359 22.23 4.17 5.05
C LEU A 359 21.87 5.11 3.90
N LEU A 360 21.78 6.42 4.18
CA LEU A 360 21.64 7.41 3.11
C LEU A 360 22.89 7.46 2.23
N VAL A 361 22.67 8.05 1.07
CA VAL A 361 23.44 8.08 -0.17
C VAL A 361 24.94 8.44 -0.10
N PRO A 362 25.62 8.96 0.96
CA PRO A 362 27.06 9.21 0.81
C PRO A 362 27.95 7.97 0.77
N ASN A 363 27.50 6.81 1.25
CA ASN A 363 28.34 5.60 1.26
C ASN A 363 28.06 4.71 0.04
N LEU A 364 28.75 5.03 -1.06
CA LEU A 364 28.69 4.26 -2.31
C LEU A 364 28.99 2.77 -2.09
N ASP A 365 29.88 2.41 -1.15
CA ASP A 365 30.23 1.01 -0.90
C ASP A 365 29.06 0.24 -0.25
N ASN A 366 28.35 0.87 0.69
CA ASN A 366 27.13 0.29 1.28
C ASN A 366 26.00 0.23 0.24
N PHE A 367 25.89 1.26 -0.62
CA PHE A 367 24.92 1.29 -1.70
C PHE A 367 25.19 0.15 -2.67
N LEU A 368 26.38 0.08 -3.28
CA LEU A 368 26.77 -0.93 -4.26
C LEU A 368 26.75 -2.37 -3.71
N SER A 369 27.17 -2.60 -2.46
CA SER A 369 27.10 -3.94 -1.84
C SER A 369 25.67 -4.43 -1.61
N SER A 370 24.70 -3.52 -1.51
CA SER A 370 23.27 -3.86 -1.40
C SER A 370 22.63 -4.23 -2.75
N PHE A 371 23.29 -3.95 -3.88
CA PHE A 371 22.76 -4.21 -5.24
C PHE A 371 23.01 -5.60 -5.79
N HIS A 372 23.65 -6.51 -5.05
CA HIS A 372 23.86 -7.89 -5.50
C HIS A 372 22.56 -8.69 -5.73
N PHE A 373 21.38 -8.12 -5.44
CA PHE A 373 20.08 -8.80 -5.47
C PHE A 373 19.10 -8.33 -6.55
N SER A 374 19.44 -7.36 -7.40
CA SER A 374 18.53 -6.92 -8.48
C SER A 374 19.06 -7.26 -9.88
N ASP A 375 18.16 -7.62 -10.79
CA ASP A 375 18.49 -7.91 -12.20
C ASP A 375 18.77 -6.64 -13.05
N GLU A 376 18.62 -5.43 -12.50
CA GLU A 376 18.83 -4.15 -13.21
C GLU A 376 19.90 -3.20 -12.59
N PRO A 377 21.08 -3.68 -12.16
CA PRO A 377 22.07 -2.87 -11.42
C PRO A 377 22.48 -1.56 -12.13
N LEU A 378 22.54 -1.58 -13.47
CA LEU A 378 22.96 -0.45 -14.31
C LEU A 378 22.02 0.77 -14.25
N VAL A 379 20.73 0.56 -13.95
CA VAL A 379 19.75 1.66 -13.90
C VAL A 379 19.99 2.52 -12.66
N TYR A 380 20.32 1.88 -11.53
CA TYR A 380 20.51 2.50 -10.22
C TYR A 380 21.79 3.33 -10.15
N GLU A 381 22.88 2.77 -10.67
CA GLU A 381 24.20 3.42 -10.70
C GLU A 381 24.16 4.78 -11.39
N SER A 382 23.47 4.89 -12.53
CA SER A 382 23.39 6.14 -13.29
C SER A 382 22.69 7.28 -12.53
N TYR A 383 21.63 6.99 -11.77
CA TYR A 383 20.93 7.98 -10.98
C TYR A 383 21.74 8.40 -9.75
N TYR A 384 22.40 7.44 -9.12
CA TYR A 384 23.29 7.70 -8.00
C TYR A 384 24.44 8.59 -8.44
N LEU A 385 25.11 8.25 -9.54
CA LEU A 385 26.22 9.02 -10.09
C LEU A 385 25.82 10.45 -10.43
N ALA A 386 24.63 10.65 -11.01
CA ALA A 386 24.11 11.98 -11.30
C ALA A 386 23.91 12.80 -10.01
N LEU A 387 23.28 12.22 -8.99
CA LEU A 387 23.06 12.88 -7.70
C LEU A 387 24.39 13.17 -6.98
N ALA A 388 25.29 12.20 -6.91
CA ALA A 388 26.60 12.34 -6.28
C ALA A 388 27.43 13.42 -6.99
N THR A 389 27.43 13.43 -8.32
CA THR A 389 28.13 14.47 -9.11
C THR A 389 27.55 15.85 -8.84
N ALA A 390 26.21 15.97 -8.80
CA ALA A 390 25.55 17.24 -8.48
C ALA A 390 25.87 17.73 -7.06
N LEU A 391 25.97 16.82 -6.09
CA LEU A 391 26.36 17.14 -4.72
C LEU A 391 27.83 17.56 -4.63
N CYS A 392 28.74 16.84 -5.30
CA CYS A 392 30.16 17.18 -5.35
C CYS A 392 30.39 18.56 -5.96
N PHE A 393 29.65 18.95 -6.99
CA PHE A 393 29.79 20.26 -7.65
C PHE A 393 28.85 21.34 -7.11
N LYS A 394 28.22 21.12 -5.94
CA LYS A 394 27.44 22.16 -5.25
C LYS A 394 28.28 23.39 -4.91
N THR A 395 29.55 23.16 -4.59
CA THR A 395 30.60 24.18 -4.51
C THR A 395 31.60 23.96 -5.63
N PRO A 396 32.36 24.98 -6.07
CA PRO A 396 33.41 24.76 -7.06
C PRO A 396 34.50 23.85 -6.48
N HIS A 397 34.81 22.75 -7.18
CA HIS A 397 35.88 21.81 -6.83
C HIS A 397 36.83 21.63 -8.01
N LEU A 398 38.09 21.27 -7.74
CA LEU A 398 38.98 20.86 -8.81
C LEU A 398 38.44 19.57 -9.43
N VAL A 399 38.48 19.48 -10.74
CA VAL A 399 38.01 18.28 -11.45
C VAL A 399 38.78 17.03 -10.97
N CYS A 400 40.09 17.14 -10.78
CA CYS A 400 40.94 16.05 -10.30
C CYS A 400 40.71 15.64 -8.85
N ASP A 401 40.01 16.44 -8.04
CA ASP A 401 39.62 16.03 -6.68
C ASP A 401 38.44 15.06 -6.70
N ILE A 402 37.65 15.07 -7.79
CA ILE A 402 36.42 14.28 -7.93
C ILE A 402 36.62 13.10 -8.90
N PHE A 403 37.36 13.30 -9.98
CA PHE A 403 37.57 12.30 -11.03
C PHE A 403 39.02 11.83 -11.11
N SER A 404 39.20 10.52 -11.25
CA SER A 404 40.50 9.91 -11.52
C SER A 404 40.77 9.88 -13.03
N PHE A 405 41.90 10.47 -13.44
CA PHE A 405 42.36 10.48 -14.82
C PHE A 405 43.56 9.53 -14.98
N SER A 406 43.67 8.86 -16.13
CA SER A 406 44.85 8.03 -16.41
C SER A 406 46.09 8.93 -16.56
N ALA A 407 47.24 8.49 -16.04
CA ALA A 407 48.46 9.32 -15.94
C ALA A 407 48.96 9.91 -17.27
N SER A 408 48.58 9.32 -18.40
CA SER A 408 48.88 9.80 -19.76
C SER A 408 47.93 10.89 -20.28
N SER A 409 46.93 11.30 -19.48
CA SER A 409 45.83 12.19 -19.90
C SER A 409 45.52 13.33 -18.91
N LEU A 410 46.43 13.66 -17.99
CA LEU A 410 46.22 14.80 -17.08
C LEU A 410 46.36 16.13 -17.84
N HIS A 411 45.28 16.52 -18.51
CA HIS A 411 45.17 17.79 -19.21
C HIS A 411 45.06 18.94 -18.22
N VAL A 412 45.49 20.14 -18.63
CA VAL A 412 45.52 21.36 -17.77
C VAL A 412 44.15 21.67 -17.15
N TRP A 413 43.05 21.32 -17.83
CA TRP A 413 41.69 21.54 -17.32
C TRP A 413 41.34 20.67 -16.11
N ALA A 414 42.00 19.52 -15.92
CA ALA A 414 41.75 18.65 -14.78
C ALA A 414 42.14 19.31 -13.45
N SER A 415 43.10 20.23 -13.47
CA SER A 415 43.54 21.02 -12.32
C SER A 415 42.80 22.35 -12.18
N GLN A 416 41.69 22.54 -12.89
CA GLN A 416 40.85 23.74 -12.79
C GLN A 416 39.61 23.48 -11.95
N TYR A 417 39.08 24.54 -11.34
CA TYR A 417 37.80 24.50 -10.65
C TYR A 417 36.67 24.36 -11.66
N ALA A 418 35.76 23.43 -11.43
CA ALA A 418 34.57 23.23 -12.23
C ALA A 418 33.28 23.47 -11.43
N ARG A 419 32.20 23.74 -12.17
CA ARG A 419 30.83 23.80 -11.67
C ARG A 419 29.95 22.95 -12.58
N LEU A 420 28.90 22.37 -12.03
CA LEU A 420 27.89 21.72 -12.84
C LEU A 420 27.04 22.79 -13.55
N VAL A 421 26.87 22.64 -14.86
CA VAL A 421 26.05 23.53 -15.68
C VAL A 421 25.03 22.71 -16.47
N ALA A 422 23.90 23.33 -16.80
CA ALA A 422 22.92 22.80 -17.71
C ALA A 422 22.72 23.77 -18.87
N LEU A 423 22.54 23.21 -20.07
CA LEU A 423 22.32 23.97 -21.30
C LEU A 423 20.83 24.12 -21.57
N ARG A 424 20.43 25.28 -22.09
CA ARG A 424 19.09 25.54 -22.60
C ARG A 424 19.18 26.21 -23.96
N GLY A 425 18.48 25.68 -24.95
CA GLY A 425 18.40 26.32 -26.26
C GLY A 425 17.69 27.68 -26.17
N GLU A 426 18.33 28.73 -26.69
CA GLU A 426 17.77 30.08 -26.85
C GLU A 426 18.06 30.56 -28.29
N GLY A 427 17.18 30.27 -29.24
CA GLY A 427 17.32 30.69 -30.64
C GLY A 427 18.49 30.03 -31.36
N GLU A 428 19.43 30.82 -31.90
CA GLU A 428 20.67 30.34 -32.55
C GLU A 428 21.79 29.98 -31.56
N GLY A 429 21.57 30.11 -30.25
CA GLY A 429 22.57 29.85 -29.21
C GLY A 429 22.10 28.94 -28.08
N ALA A 430 23.03 28.56 -27.20
CA ALA A 430 22.74 27.87 -25.95
C ALA A 430 23.09 28.77 -24.77
N ARG A 431 22.19 28.86 -23.80
CA ARG A 431 22.44 29.54 -22.53
C ARG A 431 22.86 28.53 -21.48
N GLU A 432 24.00 28.79 -20.87
CA GLU A 432 24.49 28.05 -19.71
C GLU A 432 23.81 28.55 -18.44
N THR A 433 23.33 27.63 -17.62
CA THR A 433 22.82 27.91 -16.28
C THR A 433 23.54 27.02 -15.28
N VAL A 434 24.12 27.62 -14.24
CA VAL A 434 24.75 26.85 -13.15
C VAL A 434 23.68 26.02 -12.44
N VAL A 435 23.94 24.73 -12.29
CA VAL A 435 23.05 23.83 -11.56
C VAL A 435 23.44 23.86 -10.09
N GLU A 436 22.68 24.61 -9.32
CA GLU A 436 22.76 24.54 -7.86
C GLU A 436 21.77 23.50 -7.35
N TYR A 437 22.27 22.28 -7.15
CA TYR A 437 21.44 21.26 -6.51
C TYR A 437 21.13 21.67 -5.07
N SER A 438 19.86 21.96 -4.82
CA SER A 438 19.31 22.14 -3.50
C SER A 438 18.05 21.30 -3.37
N PRO A 439 17.83 20.65 -2.22
CA PRO A 439 16.56 19.99 -1.92
C PRO A 439 15.35 20.91 -2.09
N LYS A 440 15.55 22.24 -2.02
CA LYS A 440 14.48 23.25 -2.17
C LYS A 440 14.16 23.63 -3.62
N THR A 441 15.06 23.35 -4.55
CA THR A 441 14.93 23.75 -5.96
C THR A 441 14.94 22.56 -6.91
N ALA A 442 14.77 21.34 -6.38
CA ALA A 442 14.94 20.05 -7.05
C ALA A 442 14.47 20.06 -8.51
N SER A 443 15.38 20.47 -9.38
CA SER A 443 15.23 20.44 -10.82
C SER A 443 15.49 19.01 -11.24
N GLN A 444 14.83 18.58 -12.31
CA GLN A 444 15.14 17.30 -12.91
C GLN A 444 16.63 17.26 -13.25
N LEU A 445 17.38 16.36 -12.60
CA LEU A 445 18.81 16.20 -12.82
C LEU A 445 19.09 15.30 -14.01
N VAL A 446 18.24 14.30 -14.24
CA VAL A 446 18.47 13.27 -15.26
C VAL A 446 17.33 13.25 -16.26
N PHE A 447 17.69 13.37 -17.54
CA PHE A 447 16.83 13.08 -18.67
C PHE A 447 17.06 11.63 -19.09
N THR A 448 15.99 10.84 -19.22
CA THR A 448 16.07 9.45 -19.67
C THR A 448 15.64 9.35 -21.11
N ALA A 449 16.59 9.02 -21.98
CA ALA A 449 16.40 8.85 -23.42
C ALA A 449 16.20 7.38 -23.78
N SER A 450 15.06 7.06 -24.36
CA SER A 450 14.66 5.73 -24.86
C SER A 450 15.29 5.38 -26.21
N CYS A 451 15.75 6.39 -26.97
CA CYS A 451 16.37 6.17 -28.28
C CYS A 451 17.51 7.17 -28.55
N ALA A 452 18.33 6.89 -29.57
CA ALA A 452 19.44 7.76 -29.96
C ALA A 452 18.97 9.16 -30.41
N ALA A 453 17.79 9.25 -31.02
CA ALA A 453 17.23 10.55 -31.42
C ALA A 453 16.97 11.45 -30.20
N GLU A 454 16.43 10.92 -29.11
CA GLU A 454 16.23 11.67 -27.86
C GLU A 454 17.53 12.10 -27.19
N VAL A 455 18.59 11.28 -27.30
CA VAL A 455 19.93 11.68 -26.84
C VAL A 455 20.44 12.88 -27.65
N LEU A 456 20.31 12.83 -28.98
CA LEU A 456 20.70 13.93 -29.86
C LEU A 456 19.87 15.19 -29.62
N ASP A 457 18.58 15.05 -29.35
CA ASP A 457 17.70 16.17 -29.01
C ASP A 457 18.12 16.80 -27.68
N TRP A 458 18.45 16.00 -26.67
CA TRP A 458 19.02 16.51 -25.41
C TRP A 458 20.38 17.18 -25.60
N MET A 459 21.25 16.67 -26.49
CA MET A 459 22.53 17.32 -26.79
C MET A 459 22.34 18.69 -27.47
N LYS A 460 21.29 18.87 -28.27
CA LYS A 460 20.95 20.15 -28.91
C LYS A 460 20.27 21.12 -27.95
N ASP A 461 19.34 20.62 -27.15
CA ASP A 461 18.65 21.35 -26.10
C ASP A 461 18.46 20.46 -24.88
N ALA A 462 19.34 20.63 -23.91
CA ALA A 462 19.30 19.86 -22.67
C ALA A 462 18.12 20.27 -21.77
N ARG A 463 17.36 21.33 -22.15
CA ARG A 463 16.18 21.83 -21.43
C ARG A 463 16.48 22.16 -19.96
N GLY A 464 17.72 22.53 -19.65
CA GLY A 464 18.17 22.77 -18.29
C GLY A 464 18.39 21.52 -17.44
N ILE A 465 18.47 20.32 -18.05
CA ILE A 465 18.72 19.05 -17.37
C ILE A 465 20.19 18.63 -17.58
N PRO A 466 21.02 18.56 -16.53
CA PRO A 466 22.48 18.39 -16.67
C PRO A 466 22.94 17.01 -17.09
N PHE A 467 22.16 15.95 -16.84
CA PHE A 467 22.56 14.58 -17.16
C PHE A 467 21.59 13.93 -18.14
N CYS A 468 22.12 13.12 -19.04
CA CYS A 468 21.33 12.26 -19.93
C CYS A 468 21.73 10.81 -19.74
N LYS A 469 20.72 9.95 -19.61
CA LYS A 469 20.86 8.51 -19.55
C LYS A 469 20.19 7.91 -20.77
N HIS A 470 20.94 7.16 -21.57
CA HIS A 470 20.38 6.38 -22.67
C HIS A 470 20.03 4.97 -22.21
N ILE A 471 18.75 4.61 -22.28
CA ILE A 471 18.29 3.23 -22.11
C ILE A 471 18.39 2.57 -23.49
N GLY A 472 19.59 2.11 -23.87
CA GLY A 472 19.76 1.30 -25.07
C GLY A 472 18.89 0.03 -24.98
N GLY A 473 18.42 -0.48 -26.12
CA GLY A 473 17.42 -1.56 -26.25
C GLY A 473 17.80 -2.95 -25.73
N THR A 474 18.32 -3.07 -24.51
CA THR A 474 18.32 -4.30 -23.73
C THR A 474 16.91 -4.59 -23.20
N GLN A 475 15.93 -4.75 -24.10
CA GLN A 475 14.82 -5.66 -23.81
C GLN A 475 15.39 -7.07 -23.85
N ARG A 476 16.00 -7.52 -22.74
CA ARG A 476 15.99 -8.97 -22.48
C ARG A 476 14.53 -9.33 -22.33
N ARG A 477 14.00 -10.11 -23.28
CA ARG A 477 12.67 -10.71 -23.19
C ARG A 477 12.60 -11.50 -21.88
N TYR A 478 11.99 -10.91 -20.86
CA TYR A 478 11.53 -11.68 -19.71
C TYR A 478 10.37 -12.54 -20.22
N THR A 479 10.65 -13.82 -20.44
CA THR A 479 9.59 -14.83 -20.50
C THR A 479 8.92 -14.85 -19.15
N SER A 480 7.64 -14.48 -19.13
CA SER A 480 6.74 -14.60 -17.98
C SER A 480 6.84 -15.99 -17.35
N TYR A 481 7.21 -16.05 -16.07
CA TYR A 481 7.09 -17.21 -15.19
C TYR A 481 6.13 -16.91 -14.03
#